data_AF-A0A550CLM3-F1
#
_entry.id   AF-A0A550CLM3-F1
#
_cell.length_a   1.000
_cell.length_b   1.000
_cell.length_c   1.000
_cell.angle_alpha   90.00
_cell.angle_beta   90.00
_cell.angle_gamma   90.00
#
_symmetry.space_group_name_H-M   'P 1'
#
loop_
_entity.id
_entity.type
_entity.pdbx_description
1 polymer ?
#
loop_
_entity_poly.entity_id
_entity_poly.type
_entity_poly.pdbx_seq_one_letter_code
_entity_poly.pdbx_strand_id
1 'polypeptide(L)'
;MDLNEGVGFGVSSEDLEVYVLPSGQQFDEQSMSDYWSTPGSRRGMRKGSEQGQDYVAGTCSLGLRRKPSKDVGGGGDAGLILLKPKVVLRSTLEEL
;
A
#
# COMPACT_ATOMS: atom_id res chain seq x y z
N MET A 1 12.94 11.90 11.55
CA MET A 1 12.08 12.27 10.42
C MET A 1 10.80 12.77 11.04
N ASP A 2 10.56 14.07 10.94
CA ASP A 2 9.41 14.71 11.60
C ASP A 2 8.16 14.40 10.76
N LEU A 3 7.06 13.95 11.37
CA LEU A 3 5.85 13.52 10.64
C LEU A 3 5.33 14.64 9.72
N ASN A 4 5.54 15.89 10.13
CA ASN A 4 5.18 17.09 9.37
C ASN A 4 5.86 17.16 7.98
N GLU A 5 7.07 16.63 7.81
CA GLU A 5 7.82 16.71 6.55
C GLU A 5 7.27 15.74 5.49
N GLY A 6 6.66 14.62 5.89
CA GLY A 6 6.13 13.61 4.97
C GLY A 6 4.64 13.76 4.63
N VAL A 7 3.90 14.53 5.43
CA VAL A 7 2.43 14.47 5.46
C VAL A 7 1.77 15.83 5.19
N GLY A 8 2.55 16.92 5.29
CA GLY A 8 2.07 18.30 5.20
C GLY A 8 1.80 18.89 6.58
N PHE A 9 1.85 20.23 6.66
CA PHE A 9 1.57 20.95 7.91
C PHE A 9 0.15 20.69 8.40
N GLY A 10 0.00 20.41 9.69
CA GLY A 10 -1.31 20.29 10.36
C GLY A 10 -1.92 18.88 10.34
N VAL A 11 -1.13 17.83 10.10
CA VAL A 11 -1.60 16.45 10.26
C VAL A 11 -1.10 15.89 11.60
N SER A 12 -2.05 15.56 12.47
CA SER A 12 -1.80 14.96 13.77
C SER A 12 -1.95 13.43 13.71
N SER A 13 -1.50 12.72 14.74
CA SER A 13 -1.73 11.27 14.83
C SER A 13 -3.22 10.90 14.87
N GLU A 14 -4.10 11.83 15.26
CA GLU A 14 -5.55 11.61 15.29
C GLU A 14 -6.17 11.57 13.89
N ASP A 15 -5.52 12.22 12.92
CA ASP A 15 -5.93 12.25 11.51
C ASP A 15 -5.46 11.03 10.73
N LEU A 16 -4.66 10.16 11.37
CA LEU A 16 -4.05 9.00 10.75
C LEU A 16 -4.73 7.71 11.18
N GLU A 17 -4.72 6.74 10.27
CA GLU A 17 -5.11 5.38 10.58
C GLU A 17 -4.13 4.37 10.00
N VAL A 18 -4.01 3.26 10.72
CA VAL A 18 -3.24 2.09 10.27
C VAL A 18 -3.93 1.52 9.05
N TYR A 19 -3.14 1.33 7.99
CA TYR A 19 -3.60 0.76 6.74
C TYR A 19 -3.02 -0.65 6.57
N VAL A 20 -3.90 -1.64 6.58
CA VAL A 20 -3.58 -3.04 6.28
C VAL A 20 -4.41 -3.53 5.13
N LEU A 21 -3.86 -4.48 4.39
CA LEU A 21 -4.52 -5.06 3.23
C LEU A 21 -4.95 -6.49 3.54
N PRO A 22 -6.22 -6.84 3.31
CA PRO A 22 -6.68 -8.20 3.45
C PRO A 22 -6.03 -9.11 2.40
N SER A 23 -5.81 -10.36 2.78
CA SER A 23 -5.45 -11.41 1.83
C SER A 23 -6.54 -11.55 0.75
N GLY A 24 -6.13 -11.80 -0.49
CA GLY A 24 -7.01 -11.89 -1.65
C GLY A 24 -7.38 -10.55 -2.28
N GLN A 25 -6.94 -9.41 -1.73
CA GLN A 25 -7.04 -8.13 -2.44
C GLN A 25 -6.07 -8.11 -3.64
N GLN A 26 -6.49 -7.52 -4.75
CA GLN A 26 -5.64 -7.34 -5.91
C GLN A 26 -4.46 -6.41 -5.59
N PHE A 27 -3.27 -6.80 -6.02
CA PHE A 27 -2.06 -5.99 -5.87
C PHE A 27 -2.16 -4.72 -6.72
N ASP A 28 -1.82 -3.60 -6.09
CA ASP A 28 -1.75 -2.28 -6.71
C ASP A 28 -0.50 -1.55 -6.22
N GLU A 29 0.48 -1.40 -7.11
CA GLU A 29 1.75 -0.74 -6.79
C GLU A 29 1.58 0.72 -6.34
N GLN A 30 0.46 1.37 -6.66
CA GLN A 30 0.19 2.74 -6.21
C GLN A 30 -0.12 2.78 -4.70
N SER A 31 -0.83 1.79 -4.17
CA SER A 31 -1.26 1.76 -2.77
C SER A 31 -0.42 0.85 -1.86
N MET A 32 0.34 -0.08 -2.41
CA MET A 32 1.13 -1.06 -1.65
C MET A 32 2.50 -1.32 -2.27
N SER A 33 3.35 -2.04 -1.55
CA SER A 33 4.66 -2.45 -2.03
C SER A 33 4.87 -3.93 -1.81
N ASP A 34 5.39 -4.64 -2.81
CA ASP A 34 5.81 -6.02 -2.62
C ASP A 34 7.01 -6.05 -1.66
N TYR A 35 6.92 -6.90 -0.64
CA TYR A 35 7.95 -7.11 0.38
C TYR A 35 9.31 -7.45 -0.23
N TRP A 36 9.32 -8.21 -1.33
CA TRP A 36 10.53 -8.65 -2.02
C TRP A 36 10.99 -7.71 -3.12
N SER A 37 10.19 -6.69 -3.46
CA SER A 37 10.58 -5.67 -4.42
C SER A 37 11.63 -4.74 -3.79
N THR A 38 12.80 -4.66 -4.43
CA THR A 38 13.84 -3.69 -4.06
C THR A 38 13.61 -2.42 -4.88
N PRO A 39 13.75 -1.21 -4.31
CA PRO A 39 13.69 0.02 -5.08
C PRO A 39 14.67 -0.02 -6.26
N GLY A 40 14.16 0.17 -7.48
CA GLY A 40 14.95 0.11 -8.72
C GLY A 40 15.10 -1.30 -9.32
N SER A 41 14.65 -2.35 -8.64
CA SER A 41 14.64 -3.71 -9.17
C SER A 41 13.32 -3.98 -9.87
N ARG A 42 13.33 -4.03 -11.20
CA ARG A 42 12.20 -4.54 -12.02
C ARG A 42 11.97 -6.05 -11.85
N ARG A 43 12.44 -6.66 -10.75
CA ARG A 43 12.21 -8.07 -10.43
C ARG A 43 10.82 -8.35 -9.86
N GLY A 44 10.03 -7.34 -9.49
CA GLY A 44 8.68 -7.52 -8.96
C GLY A 44 7.62 -7.92 -9.99
N MET A 45 8.00 -8.08 -11.27
CA MET A 45 7.08 -8.45 -12.34
C MET A 45 7.78 -9.52 -13.21
N ARG A 46 8.02 -10.69 -12.63
CA ARG A 46 8.63 -11.81 -13.35
C ARG A 46 7.61 -12.38 -14.34
N LYS A 47 7.94 -12.21 -15.62
CA LYS A 47 7.75 -13.10 -16.78
C LYS A 47 6.84 -14.33 -16.55
N GLY A 48 5.56 -14.07 -16.27
CA GLY A 48 4.55 -15.09 -15.96
C GLY A 48 3.20 -14.42 -15.69
N SER A 49 3.19 -13.29 -14.99
CA SER A 49 2.06 -12.38 -15.00
C SER A 49 2.20 -11.41 -16.18
N GLU A 50 1.88 -11.87 -17.39
CA GLU A 50 1.45 -10.95 -18.43
C GLU A 50 0.35 -10.06 -17.82
N GLN A 51 0.62 -8.77 -17.64
CA GLN A 51 -0.34 -7.71 -17.27
C GLN A 51 -1.69 -8.21 -16.74
N GLY A 52 -1.78 -8.66 -15.48
CA GLY A 52 -3.06 -9.17 -15.03
C GLY A 52 -3.10 -9.74 -13.63
N GLN A 53 -3.11 -8.85 -12.64
CA GLN A 53 -3.72 -9.11 -11.34
C GLN A 53 -3.05 -10.22 -10.50
N ASP A 54 -1.96 -9.88 -9.82
CA ASP A 54 -1.55 -10.67 -8.64
C ASP A 54 -2.38 -10.27 -7.42
N TYR A 55 -2.36 -11.09 -6.38
CA TYR A 55 -3.17 -10.91 -5.18
C TYR A 55 -2.31 -10.93 -3.93
N VAL A 56 -2.69 -10.14 -2.95
CA VAL A 56 -2.07 -10.12 -1.61
C VAL A 56 -2.25 -11.49 -0.97
N ALA A 57 -1.15 -12.17 -0.64
CA ALA A 57 -1.16 -13.34 0.22
C ALA A 57 -1.24 -12.93 1.69
N GLY A 58 -0.53 -11.86 2.06
CA GLY A 58 -0.57 -11.28 3.41
C GLY A 58 0.15 -9.95 3.51
N THR A 59 -0.15 -9.20 4.57
CA THR A 59 0.52 -7.93 4.91
C THR A 59 1.64 -8.18 5.92
N CYS A 60 2.88 -7.85 5.55
CA CYS A 60 4.06 -8.02 6.40
C CYS A 60 4.51 -6.73 7.08
N SER A 61 4.12 -5.57 6.55
CA SER A 61 4.34 -4.27 7.19
C SER A 61 3.08 -3.44 7.12
N LEU A 62 2.73 -2.81 8.24
CA LEU A 62 1.62 -1.86 8.32
C LEU A 62 1.93 -0.63 7.47
N GLY A 63 0.88 -0.10 6.82
CA GLY A 63 0.90 1.21 6.18
C GLY A 63 0.24 2.27 7.07
N LEU A 64 0.31 3.52 6.62
CA LEU A 64 -0.39 4.65 7.22
C LEU A 64 -1.13 5.41 6.12
N ARG A 65 -2.38 5.76 6.38
CA ARG A 65 -3.16 6.66 5.52
C ARG A 65 -3.87 7.71 6.34
N ARG A 66 -4.19 8.84 5.70
CA ARG A 66 -5.03 9.86 6.31
C ARG A 66 -6.49 9.39 6.34
N LYS A 67 -7.17 9.61 7.46
CA LYS A 67 -8.61 9.37 7.58
C LYS A 67 -9.36 10.26 6.58
N PRO A 68 -10.40 9.76 5.90
CA PRO A 68 -11.23 10.61 5.06
C PRO A 68 -11.88 11.69 5.93
N SER A 69 -11.71 12.96 5.53
CA SER A 69 -12.38 14.08 6.21
C SER A 69 -13.88 13.99 5.95
N LYS A 70 -14.69 14.11 7.00
CA LYS A 70 -16.16 14.00 6.90
C LYS A 70 -16.81 15.16 6.13
N ASP A 71 -16.06 16.22 5.83
CA ASP A 71 -16.62 17.50 5.36
C ASP A 71 -16.55 17.74 3.85
N VAL A 72 -15.95 16.83 3.07
CA VAL A 72 -15.85 17.03 1.61
C VAL A 72 -16.78 16.06 0.89
N GLY A 73 -18.00 16.54 0.62
CA GLY A 73 -18.94 15.85 -0.26
C GLY A 73 -18.40 15.79 -1.68
N GLY A 74 -18.13 14.57 -2.17
CA GLY A 74 -17.94 14.29 -3.60
C GLY A 74 -16.57 13.67 -3.93
N GLY A 75 -16.59 12.37 -4.21
CA GLY A 75 -15.44 11.60 -4.67
C GLY A 75 -14.83 10.79 -3.55
N GLY A 76 -14.84 9.47 -3.69
CA GLY A 76 -14.21 8.55 -2.75
C GLY A 76 -12.72 8.82 -2.68
N ASP A 77 -12.33 9.70 -1.76
CA ASP A 77 -10.94 9.98 -1.45
C ASP A 77 -10.41 8.72 -0.75
N ALA A 78 -9.79 7.84 -1.52
CA ALA A 78 -8.98 6.76 -0.97
C ALA A 78 -7.83 7.45 -0.24
N GLY A 79 -8.06 7.74 1.06
CA GLY A 79 -7.28 8.69 1.84
C GLY A 79 -5.79 8.56 1.59
N LEU A 80 -5.13 9.70 1.39
CA LEU A 80 -3.71 9.80 1.01
C LEU A 80 -2.85 8.79 1.79
N ILE A 81 -2.26 7.84 1.07
CA ILE A 81 -1.37 6.82 1.63
C ILE A 81 -0.01 7.47 1.86
N LEU A 82 0.37 7.56 3.13
CA LEU A 82 1.60 8.21 3.58
C LEU A 82 2.74 7.21 3.64
N LEU A 83 2.44 6.00 4.10
CA LEU A 83 3.34 4.87 4.09
C LEU A 83 2.62 3.68 3.47
N LYS A 84 3.17 3.15 2.38
CA LYS A 84 2.64 1.96 1.73
C LYS A 84 2.86 0.74 2.63
N PRO A 85 1.83 -0.08 2.89
CA PRO A 85 2.03 -1.37 3.52
C PRO A 85 2.90 -2.25 2.61
N LYS A 86 3.70 -3.12 3.23
CA LYS A 86 4.42 -4.16 2.49
C LYS A 86 3.64 -5.45 2.51
N VAL A 87 3.45 -6.03 1.34
CA VAL A 87 2.65 -7.25 1.15
C VAL A 87 3.50 -8.34 0.50
N VAL A 88 3.18 -9.58 0.80
CA VAL A 88 3.65 -10.73 0.02
C VAL A 88 2.58 -11.06 -0.99
N LEU A 89 3.00 -11.38 -2.22
CA LEU A 89 2.11 -11.74 -3.31
C LEU A 89 1.86 -13.25 -3.34
N ARG A 90 0.71 -13.66 -3.86
CA ARG A 90 0.37 -15.08 -3.97
C ARG A 90 1.34 -15.82 -4.89
N SER A 91 1.73 -15.21 -6.00
CA SER A 91 2.73 -15.77 -6.92
C SER A 91 4.03 -16.17 -6.22
N THR A 92 4.47 -15.40 -5.23
CA THR A 92 5.68 -15.69 -4.46
C THR A 92 5.59 -17.01 -3.68
N LEU A 93 4.38 -17.39 -3.25
CA LEU A 93 4.17 -18.64 -2.51
C LEU A 93 4.05 -19.86 -3.44
N GLU A 94 3.61 -19.65 -4.68
CA GLU A 94 3.47 -20.71 -5.69
C GLU A 94 4.82 -21.06 -6.36
N GLU A 95 5.84 -20.23 -6.18
CA GLU A 95 7.21 -20.46 -6.67
C GLU A 95 8.12 -21.25 -5.68
N LEU A 96 7.64 -21.57 -4.47
CA LEU A 96 8.38 -22.30 -3.43
C LEU A 96 8.12 -23.81 -3.47
#